data_AF-A0A9D6QYN1-F1
#
_entry.id   AF-A0A9D6QYN1-F1
#
_cell.length_a   1.000
_cell.length_b   1.000
_cell.length_c   1.000
_cell.angle_alpha   90.00
_cell.angle_beta   90.00
_cell.angle_gamma   90.00
#
_symmetry.space_group_name_H-M   'P 1'
#
loop_
_entity.id
_entity.type
_entity.pdbx_description
1 polymer ?
#
loop_
_entity_poly.entity_id
_entity_poly.type
_entity_poly.pdbx_seq_one_letter_code
_entity_poly.pdbx_strand_id
1 'polypeptide(L)'
;MEHIEEDDAEHKRLPEDDKFCTLTMAEILERQGMKKDAMRIYQALLKKGGQNGLLIQERMDKLSGHSLRSNDDRKKDFVNWINKLQNPRK
;
A
#
# COMPACT_ATOMS: atom_id res chain seq x y z
N MET A 1 36.19 12.70 -39.20
CA MET A 1 36.53 13.02 -37.80
C MET A 1 35.20 13.27 -37.13
N GLU A 2 34.73 12.27 -36.41
CA GLU A 2 33.43 12.26 -35.72
C GLU A 2 33.51 13.19 -34.52
N HIS A 3 32.58 14.15 -34.42
CA HIS A 3 32.33 14.92 -33.21
C HIS A 3 30.82 14.85 -32.98
N ILE A 4 30.39 13.79 -32.30
CA ILE A 4 29.06 13.71 -31.70
C ILE A 4 29.25 14.35 -30.32
N GLU A 5 29.03 15.66 -30.26
CA GLU A 5 29.05 16.40 -29.01
C GLU A 5 27.79 16.06 -28.21
N GLU A 6 28.06 15.38 -27.10
CA GLU A 6 27.48 15.61 -25.79
C GLU A 6 25.95 15.46 -25.70
N ASP A 7 25.60 14.23 -25.34
CA ASP A 7 24.44 13.79 -24.58
C ASP A 7 23.98 14.88 -23.60
N ASP A 8 23.08 15.73 -24.09
CA ASP A 8 22.35 16.72 -23.30
C ASP A 8 21.42 15.92 -22.39
N ALA A 9 22.01 15.46 -21.28
CA ALA A 9 21.33 14.83 -20.16
C ALA A 9 20.47 15.90 -19.51
N GLU A 10 19.39 16.26 -20.21
CA GLU A 10 18.31 17.08 -19.78
C GLU A 10 17.93 16.55 -18.41
N HIS A 11 18.31 17.33 -17.39
CA HIS A 11 17.91 17.13 -16.03
C HIS A 11 16.38 17.03 -16.04
N LYS A 12 15.87 15.81 -16.13
CA LYS A 12 14.49 15.43 -15.84
C LYS A 12 14.28 15.73 -14.36
N ARG A 13 14.17 17.02 -14.03
CA ARG A 13 13.56 17.49 -12.79
C ARG A 13 12.16 16.92 -12.85
N LEU A 14 11.99 15.77 -12.20
CA LEU A 14 10.68 15.25 -11.86
C LEU A 14 9.89 16.42 -11.27
N PRO A 15 8.66 16.69 -11.73
CA PRO A 15 7.89 17.82 -11.23
C PRO A 15 7.86 17.79 -9.71
N GLU A 16 8.05 18.93 -9.05
CA GLU A 16 8.05 19.04 -7.57
C GLU A 16 6.74 18.51 -6.94
N ASP A 17 5.71 18.31 -7.76
CA ASP A 17 4.45 17.60 -7.50
C ASP A 17 4.53 16.08 -7.43
N ASP A 18 5.75 15.53 -7.31
CA ASP A 18 6.03 14.09 -7.17
C ASP A 18 5.29 13.44 -5.99
N LYS A 19 4.74 14.24 -5.06
CA LYS A 19 3.93 13.77 -3.92
C LYS A 19 2.61 13.13 -4.37
N PHE A 20 1.92 13.68 -5.38
CA PHE A 20 0.66 13.12 -5.89
C PHE A 20 0.92 11.83 -6.68
N CYS A 21 1.96 11.82 -7.50
CA CYS A 21 2.40 10.64 -8.24
C CYS A 21 2.83 9.50 -7.29
N THR A 22 3.57 9.83 -6.24
CA THR A 22 4.07 8.84 -5.27
C THR A 22 2.95 8.25 -4.41
N LEU A 23 1.96 9.05 -3.98
CA LEU A 23 0.79 8.53 -3.25
C LEU A 23 -0.03 7.61 -4.15
N THR A 24 -0.39 8.07 -5.35
CA THR A 24 -1.15 7.28 -6.33
C THR A 24 -0.47 5.95 -6.64
N MET A 25 0.86 5.95 -6.78
CA MET A 25 1.63 4.74 -7.00
C MET A 25 1.49 3.75 -5.83
N ALA A 26 1.55 4.23 -4.58
CA ALA A 26 1.35 3.38 -3.41
C ALA A 26 -0.05 2.72 -3.41
N GLU A 27 -1.09 3.45 -3.84
CA GLU A 27 -2.45 2.91 -3.93
C GLU A 27 -2.59 1.85 -5.02
N ILE A 28 -1.91 2.04 -6.16
CA ILE A 28 -1.90 1.06 -7.26
C ILE A 28 -1.21 -0.23 -6.79
N LEU A 29 -0.05 -0.11 -6.13
CA LEU A 29 0.68 -1.27 -5.59
C LEU A 29 -0.14 -2.02 -4.53
N GLU A 30 -0.86 -1.28 -3.67
CA GLU A 30 -1.80 -1.85 -2.71
C GLU A 30 -2.89 -2.69 -3.41
N ARG A 31 -3.53 -2.15 -4.46
CA ARG A 31 -4.56 -2.85 -5.25
C ARG A 31 -4.02 -4.05 -6.02
N GLN A 32 -2.76 -4.01 -6.44
CA GLN A 32 -2.07 -5.12 -7.11
C GLN A 32 -1.58 -6.20 -6.12
N GLY A 33 -1.78 -6.02 -4.82
CA GLY A 33 -1.36 -6.97 -3.79
C GLY A 33 0.12 -6.87 -3.41
N MET A 34 0.86 -5.90 -3.97
CA MET A 34 2.26 -5.63 -3.65
C MET A 34 2.39 -4.80 -2.36
N LYS A 35 1.89 -5.39 -1.25
CA LYS A 35 1.76 -4.70 0.05
C LYS A 35 3.07 -4.18 0.62
N LYS A 36 4.17 -4.92 0.41
CA LYS A 36 5.50 -4.54 0.94
C LYS A 36 6.03 -3.27 0.27
N ASP A 37 5.86 -3.15 -1.04
CA ASP A 37 6.33 -2.01 -1.80
C ASP A 37 5.42 -0.78 -1.57
N ALA A 38 4.10 -0.99 -1.51
CA ALA A 38 3.16 0.05 -1.07
C ALA A 38 3.54 0.61 0.32
N MET A 39 3.85 -0.27 1.29
CA MET A 39 4.23 0.11 2.65
C MET A 39 5.51 0.97 2.68
N ARG A 40 6.53 0.62 1.88
CA ARG A 40 7.77 1.40 1.77
C ARG A 40 7.49 2.82 1.26
N ILE A 41 6.63 2.94 0.26
CA ILE A 41 6.27 4.24 -0.31
C ILE A 41 5.49 5.08 0.71
N TYR A 42 4.50 4.50 1.38
CA TYR A 42 3.77 5.19 2.45
C TYR A 42 4.69 5.67 3.58
N GLN A 43 5.67 4.85 4.01
CA GLN A 43 6.69 5.27 4.98
C GLN A 43 7.55 6.44 4.48
N ALA A 44 7.96 6.42 3.21
CA ALA A 44 8.72 7.51 2.60
C ALA A 44 7.91 8.81 2.54
N LEU A 45 6.62 8.71 2.20
CA LEU A 45 5.70 9.84 2.16
C LEU A 45 5.48 10.47 3.55
N LEU A 46 5.31 9.64 4.59
CA LEU A 46 5.20 10.12 5.97
C LEU A 46 6.46 10.87 6.42
N LYS A 47 7.65 10.34 6.11
CA LYS A 47 8.93 10.98 6.46
C LYS A 47 9.14 12.32 5.77
N LYS A 48 8.65 12.48 4.54
CA LYS A 48 8.82 13.71 3.74
C LYS A 48 7.97 14.88 4.28
N GLY A 49 6.96 14.60 5.10
CA GLY A 49 6.05 15.62 5.64
C GLY A 49 5.11 16.17 4.57
N GLY A 50 3.81 16.00 4.77
CA GLY A 50 2.79 16.45 3.83
C GLY A 50 1.39 16.46 4.44
N GLN A 51 0.45 17.07 3.72
CA GLN A 51 -0.95 17.24 4.16
C GLN A 51 -1.68 15.90 4.37
N ASN A 52 -1.17 14.79 3.81
CA ASN A 52 -1.83 13.48 3.82
C ASN A 52 -1.32 12.52 4.92
N GLY A 53 -0.59 13.01 5.93
CA GLY A 53 0.04 12.14 6.94
C GLY A 53 -0.94 11.20 7.66
N LEU A 54 -2.11 11.71 8.07
CA LEU A 54 -3.14 10.91 8.76
C LEU A 54 -3.72 9.82 7.86
N LEU A 55 -4.03 10.14 6.60
CA LEU A 55 -4.53 9.19 5.61
C LEU A 55 -3.52 8.07 5.32
N ILE A 56 -2.24 8.44 5.19
CA ILE A 56 -1.16 7.49 4.93
C ILE A 56 -0.99 6.53 6.13
N GLN A 57 -1.04 7.06 7.36
CA GLN A 57 -0.98 6.26 8.58
C GLN A 57 -2.13 5.24 8.64
N GLU A 58 -3.37 5.70 8.39
CA GLU A 58 -4.56 4.81 8.39
C GLU A 58 -4.43 3.68 7.35
N ARG A 59 -3.92 3.99 6.15
CA ARG A 59 -3.69 2.96 5.11
C ARG A 59 -2.59 1.98 5.50
N MET A 60 -1.51 2.46 6.12
CA MET A 60 -0.45 1.58 6.62
C MET A 60 -0.96 0.62 7.70
N ASP A 61 -1.85 1.07 8.58
CA ASP A 61 -2.47 0.23 9.60
C ASP A 61 -3.39 -0.85 8.99
N LYS A 62 -4.14 -0.49 7.94
CA LYS A 62 -4.91 -1.47 7.15
C LYS A 62 -4.00 -2.50 6.46
N LEU A 63 -2.89 -2.05 5.88
CA LEU A 63 -1.93 -2.88 5.15
C LEU A 63 -1.13 -3.82 6.05
N SER A 64 -0.76 -3.36 7.26
CA SER A 64 -0.05 -4.16 8.26
C SER A 64 -0.90 -5.29 8.84
N GLY A 65 -2.20 -5.31 8.52
CA GLY A 65 -3.10 -6.33 9.03
C GLY A 65 -3.58 -6.05 10.44
N HIS A 66 -3.46 -4.82 10.95
CA HIS A 66 -4.31 -4.30 12.03
C HIS A 66 -5.77 -4.12 11.58
N SER A 67 -6.27 -5.04 10.74
CA SER A 67 -7.68 -5.38 10.82
C SER A 67 -7.88 -5.93 12.23
N LEU A 68 -8.65 -5.22 13.05
CA LEU A 68 -9.12 -5.60 14.38
C LEU A 68 -9.84 -6.97 14.44
N ARG A 69 -9.78 -7.79 13.39
CA ARG A 69 -10.13 -9.21 13.43
C ARG A 69 -8.86 -10.00 13.52
N SER A 70 -8.57 -10.45 14.73
CA SER A 70 -7.51 -11.41 15.01
C SER A 70 -7.71 -12.62 14.09
N ASN A 71 -6.62 -13.30 13.76
CA ASN A 71 -6.69 -14.59 13.08
C ASN A 71 -7.56 -15.59 13.89
N ASP A 72 -7.68 -15.38 15.20
CA ASP A 72 -8.59 -16.11 16.09
C ASP A 72 -10.07 -15.84 15.80
N ASP A 73 -10.45 -14.62 15.42
CA ASP A 73 -11.83 -14.29 15.07
C ASP A 73 -12.23 -14.99 13.76
N ARG A 74 -11.34 -15.03 12.78
CA ARG A 74 -11.56 -15.80 11.54
C ARG A 74 -11.70 -17.29 11.81
N LYS A 75 -10.87 -17.85 12.69
CA LYS A 75 -10.98 -19.26 13.10
C LYS A 75 -12.30 -19.53 13.81
N LYS A 76 -12.74 -18.65 14.71
CA LYS A 76 -14.05 -18.76 15.37
C LYS A 76 -15.19 -18.78 14.38
N ASP A 77 -15.20 -17.87 13.41
CA ASP A 77 -16.26 -17.82 12.39
C ASP A 77 -16.26 -19.06 11.50
N PHE A 78 -15.08 -19.57 11.14
CA PHE A 78 -14.94 -20.81 10.39
C PHE A 78 -15.49 -22.02 11.17
N VAL A 79 -15.13 -22.17 12.45
CA VAL A 79 -15.64 -23.25 13.30
C VAL A 79 -17.16 -23.14 13.50
N ASN A 80 -17.67 -21.93 13.72
CA ASN A 80 -19.12 -21.70 13.81
C ASN A 80 -19.85 -22.04 12.52
N TRP A 81 -19.24 -21.76 11.36
CA TRP A 81 -19.79 -22.14 10.06
C TRP A 81 -19.83 -23.65 9.88
N ILE A 82 -18.74 -24.36 10.19
CA ILE A 82 -18.68 -25.83 10.15
C ILE A 82 -19.74 -26.46 11.07
N ASN A 83 -19.88 -25.96 12.31
CA ASN A 83 -20.88 -26.45 13.25
C ASN A 83 -22.32 -26.29 12.73
N LYS A 84 -22.62 -25.19 12.03
CA LYS A 84 -23.93 -24.97 11.40
C LYS A 84 -24.19 -25.92 10.23
N LEU A 85 -23.14 -26.33 9.51
CA LEU A 85 -23.25 -27.32 8.43
C LEU A 85 -23.41 -28.75 8.93
N GLN A 86 -22.83 -29.08 10.09
CA GLN A 86 -22.90 -30.42 10.69
C GLN A 86 -24.18 -30.64 11.50
N ASN A 87 -24.81 -29.56 11.99
CA ASN A 87 -26.13 -29.60 12.60
C ASN A 87 -27.13 -28.72 11.85
N PRO A 88 -27.46 -29.05 10.58
CA PRO A 88 -28.60 -28.44 9.92
C PRO A 88 -29.83 -29.00 10.65
N ARG A 89 -30.42 -28.16 11.51
CA ARG A 89 -31.63 -28.41 12.31
C ARG A 89 -32.43 -29.66 11.90
N LYS A 90 -32.52 -30.65 12.80
CA LYS A 90 -33.64 -31.59 12.83
C LYS A 90 -34.94 -30.82 13.08
#